data_AF-K7KMV5-F1
#
_entry.id   AF-K7KMV5-F1
#
_cell.length_a   1.000
_cell.length_b   1.000
_cell.length_c   1.000
_cell.angle_alpha   90.00
_cell.angle_beta   90.00
_cell.angle_gamma   90.00
#
_symmetry.space_group_name_H-M   'P 1'
#
loop_
_entity.id
_entity.type
_entity.pdbx_description
1 polymer ?
#
loop_
_entity_poly.entity_id
_entity_poly.type
_entity_poly.pdbx_seq_one_letter_code
_entity_poly.pdbx_strand_id
1 'polypeptide(L)'
;MEGKNMNDWLPITKSRNAKWWNSAVHNVAAMVGAGVLGFPYAMSELGWCWGVTILIVSWICTLYTAWQMIQMHEPEPGKRLDRYYELGQYAFGEKLGVWIVVPQQLMVEVSINIIYMITGGNSLMKIHQILCDNCEPIKRTYFIMMFASVQFVLSHLPGFNSISGISLAAAVMSLSYSAIAWIASFHRGVVPGVEYGSRFSTDAGNVFGFLGGLGTMAFGYAGHNVVLEIQATMPSTPEKPSKIAMWRGFFVAYLIVAMLYFPIAVCGYWAFGNTVEDNILMSLEKPRWLIVAANVFVVVHVTGSYQICIAFGVLLLVLAPIGGLRLHDFTHDPSFCTKEAA
;
A
#
# COMPACT_ATOMS: atom_id res chain seq x y z
N MET A 1 -38.01 -7.35 9.00
CA MET A 1 -36.79 -7.78 9.71
C MET A 1 -35.70 -6.81 9.30
N GLU A 2 -35.04 -6.18 10.27
CA GLU A 2 -33.99 -5.18 10.08
C GLU A 2 -32.97 -5.63 9.04
N GLY A 3 -32.78 -4.84 7.99
CA GLY A 3 -31.67 -5.03 7.07
C GLY A 3 -30.39 -4.78 7.85
N LYS A 4 -29.74 -5.85 8.32
CA LYS A 4 -28.41 -5.80 8.91
C LYS A 4 -27.53 -4.95 8.00
N ASN A 5 -27.09 -3.82 8.52
CA ASN A 5 -26.28 -2.86 7.78
C ASN A 5 -25.03 -3.60 7.30
N MET A 6 -24.65 -3.46 6.02
CA MET A 6 -23.40 -4.06 5.48
C MET A 6 -22.18 -3.70 6.33
N ASN A 7 -22.24 -2.58 7.05
CA ASN A 7 -21.24 -2.13 8.01
C ASN A 7 -21.06 -3.05 9.23
N ASP A 8 -22.02 -3.91 9.56
CA ASP A 8 -21.90 -4.83 10.69
C ASP A 8 -21.11 -6.11 10.34
N TRP A 9 -20.91 -6.37 9.04
CA TRP A 9 -20.24 -7.57 8.54
C TRP A 9 -18.72 -7.48 8.57
N LEU A 10 -18.16 -6.28 8.50
CA LEU A 10 -16.71 -6.09 8.57
C LEU A 10 -16.29 -5.85 10.02
N PRO A 11 -15.31 -6.62 10.56
CA PRO A 11 -14.81 -6.45 11.92
C PRO A 11 -14.39 -5.02 12.24
N ILE A 12 -13.93 -4.27 11.22
CA ILE A 12 -13.39 -2.91 11.37
C ILE A 12 -14.47 -1.84 11.59
N THR A 13 -15.66 -1.99 11.00
CA THR A 13 -16.78 -1.03 11.11
C THR A 13 -17.77 -1.41 12.21
N LYS A 14 -17.73 -2.67 12.68
CA LYS A 14 -18.58 -3.19 13.76
C LYS A 14 -18.38 -2.46 15.09
N SER A 15 -17.20 -1.87 15.34
CA SER A 15 -16.95 -0.99 16.48
C SER A 15 -16.27 0.31 16.04
N ARG A 16 -16.98 1.44 16.14
CA ARG A 16 -16.45 2.77 15.77
C ARG A 16 -15.72 3.45 16.94
N ASN A 17 -14.68 2.81 17.45
CA ASN A 17 -13.93 3.22 18.64
C ASN A 17 -12.50 3.70 18.35
N ALA A 18 -12.13 3.90 17.07
CA ALA A 18 -10.78 4.30 16.71
C ALA A 18 -10.45 5.74 17.10
N LYS A 19 -9.22 5.96 17.58
CA LYS A 19 -8.67 7.27 17.95
C LYS A 19 -7.87 7.86 16.79
N TRP A 20 -7.58 9.17 16.84
CA TRP A 20 -6.78 9.87 15.81
C TRP A 20 -5.39 9.25 15.56
N TRP A 21 -4.79 8.62 16.57
CA TRP A 21 -3.48 7.97 16.39
C TRP A 21 -3.61 6.59 15.73
N ASN A 22 -4.75 5.90 15.87
CA ASN A 22 -5.02 4.67 15.11
C ASN A 22 -5.05 4.99 13.62
N SER A 23 -5.73 6.08 13.22
CA SER A 23 -5.75 6.48 11.81
C SER A 23 -4.35 6.84 11.32
N ALA A 24 -3.50 7.47 12.13
CA ALA A 24 -2.10 7.70 11.74
C ALA A 24 -1.35 6.37 11.48
N VAL A 25 -1.47 5.38 12.36
CA VAL A 25 -0.83 4.06 12.21
C VAL A 25 -1.35 3.32 10.97
N HIS A 26 -2.67 3.28 10.78
CA HIS A 26 -3.29 2.64 9.62
C HIS A 26 -2.89 3.31 8.31
N ASN A 27 -2.87 4.64 8.27
CA ASN A 27 -2.45 5.39 7.08
C ASN A 27 -0.95 5.20 6.77
N VAL A 28 -0.08 5.17 7.80
CA VAL A 28 1.35 4.84 7.61
C VAL A 28 1.51 3.42 7.07
N ALA A 29 0.82 2.43 7.65
CA ALA A 29 0.88 1.04 7.19
C ALA A 29 0.36 0.87 5.76
N ALA A 30 -0.70 1.61 5.39
CA ALA A 30 -1.27 1.57 4.05
C ALA A 30 -0.36 2.23 3.01
N MET A 31 0.24 3.38 3.33
CA MET A 31 1.07 4.13 2.38
C MET A 31 2.50 3.60 2.33
N VAL A 32 3.18 3.56 3.47
CA VAL A 32 4.61 3.19 3.56
C VAL A 32 4.72 1.68 3.34
N GLY A 33 4.90 1.30 2.08
CA GLY A 33 4.88 -0.10 1.64
C GLY A 33 5.97 -0.44 0.64
N ALA A 34 5.70 -1.43 -0.19
CA ALA A 34 6.61 -1.84 -1.26
C ALA A 34 6.88 -0.72 -2.28
N GLY A 35 5.91 0.18 -2.50
CA GLY A 35 5.99 1.24 -3.51
C GLY A 35 7.15 2.22 -3.31
N VAL A 36 7.45 2.60 -2.06
CA VAL A 36 8.55 3.55 -1.79
C VAL A 36 9.93 3.00 -2.15
N LEU A 37 10.10 1.67 -2.11
CA LEU A 37 11.39 1.05 -2.43
C LEU A 37 11.80 1.23 -3.90
N GLY A 38 10.83 1.52 -4.78
CA GLY A 38 11.09 1.84 -6.18
C GLY A 38 11.27 3.33 -6.48
N PHE A 39 11.17 4.22 -5.48
CA PHE A 39 11.31 5.67 -5.71
C PHE A 39 12.68 6.07 -6.28
N PRO A 40 13.81 5.48 -5.85
CA PRO A 40 15.11 5.76 -6.46
C PRO A 40 15.16 5.35 -7.94
N TYR A 41 14.53 4.23 -8.28
CA TYR A 41 14.40 3.77 -9.66
C TYR A 41 13.59 4.75 -10.49
N ALA A 42 12.42 5.19 -9.99
CA ALA A 42 11.60 6.22 -10.63
C ALA A 42 12.37 7.54 -10.82
N MET A 43 13.18 7.95 -9.83
CA MET A 43 14.06 9.12 -9.96
C MET A 43 15.09 8.96 -11.09
N SER A 44 15.61 7.73 -11.30
CA SER A 44 16.53 7.46 -12.41
C SER A 44 15.87 7.50 -13.79
N GLU A 45 14.55 7.26 -13.86
CA GLU A 45 13.79 7.39 -15.11
C GLU A 45 13.36 8.83 -15.39
N LEU A 46 13.07 9.61 -14.35
CA LEU A 46 12.66 11.02 -14.45
C LEU A 46 13.85 11.98 -14.53
N GLY A 47 15.00 11.60 -13.97
CA GLY A 47 16.14 12.48 -13.74
C GLY A 47 15.95 13.41 -12.52
N TRP A 48 17.00 14.15 -12.15
CA TRP A 48 16.98 14.97 -10.91
C TRP A 48 15.89 16.05 -10.89
N CYS A 49 15.83 16.88 -11.94
CA CYS A 49 14.92 18.03 -11.99
C CYS A 49 13.45 17.58 -11.96
N TRP A 50 13.06 16.70 -12.89
CA TRP A 50 11.70 16.19 -12.95
C TRP A 50 11.38 15.26 -11.78
N GLY A 51 12.31 14.40 -11.38
CA GLY A 51 12.13 13.49 -10.24
C GLY A 51 11.79 14.23 -8.94
N VAL A 52 12.59 15.24 -8.57
CA VAL A 52 12.32 16.04 -7.35
C VAL A 52 11.04 16.87 -7.51
N THR A 53 10.81 17.44 -8.68
CA THR A 53 9.58 18.22 -8.95
C THR A 53 8.33 17.35 -8.78
N ILE A 54 8.30 16.18 -9.43
CA ILE A 54 7.19 15.23 -9.33
C ILE A 54 7.05 14.72 -7.90
N LEU A 55 8.14 14.41 -7.20
CA LEU A 55 8.08 13.97 -5.81
C LEU A 55 7.37 15.00 -4.90
N ILE A 56 7.71 16.29 -5.02
CA ILE A 56 7.09 17.38 -4.26
C ILE A 56 5.63 17.59 -4.69
N VAL A 57 5.38 17.70 -6.00
CA VAL A 57 4.04 17.97 -6.54
C VAL A 57 3.10 16.83 -6.22
N SER A 58 3.52 15.58 -6.42
CA SER A 58 2.75 14.39 -6.05
C SER A 58 2.41 14.43 -4.57
N TRP A 59 3.36 14.71 -3.67
CA TRP A 59 3.09 14.82 -2.22
C TRP A 59 2.04 15.89 -1.89
N ILE A 60 2.15 17.10 -2.47
CA ILE A 60 1.18 18.19 -2.24
C ILE A 60 -0.21 17.81 -2.78
N CYS A 61 -0.28 17.35 -4.03
CA CYS A 61 -1.54 17.00 -4.68
C CYS A 61 -2.26 15.87 -3.93
N THR A 62 -1.52 14.84 -3.52
CA THR A 62 -2.07 13.69 -2.80
C THR A 62 -2.52 14.03 -1.38
N LEU A 63 -1.84 14.95 -0.69
CA LEU A 63 -2.33 15.49 0.58
C LEU A 63 -3.66 16.24 0.38
N TYR A 64 -3.75 17.04 -0.68
CA TYR A 64 -4.95 17.81 -1.00
C TYR A 64 -6.13 16.90 -1.38
N THR A 65 -5.92 15.89 -2.23
CA THR A 65 -6.98 14.95 -2.61
C THR A 65 -7.44 14.11 -1.42
N ALA A 66 -6.53 13.68 -0.54
CA ALA A 66 -6.89 12.99 0.69
C ALA A 66 -7.70 13.89 1.63
N TRP A 67 -7.33 15.17 1.75
CA TRP A 67 -8.13 16.14 2.51
C TRP A 67 -9.56 16.22 1.98
N GLN A 68 -9.73 16.30 0.65
CA GLN A 68 -11.06 16.33 0.03
C GLN A 68 -11.86 15.05 0.37
N MET A 69 -11.24 13.87 0.29
CA MET A 69 -11.90 12.61 0.68
C MET A 69 -12.35 12.62 2.14
N ILE A 70 -11.49 13.10 3.05
CA ILE A 70 -11.80 13.17 4.49
C ILE A 70 -12.97 14.12 4.77
N GLN A 71 -13.07 15.24 4.04
CA GLN A 71 -14.21 16.15 4.15
C GLN A 71 -15.49 15.52 3.57
N MET A 72 -15.39 14.83 2.43
CA MET A 72 -16.52 14.26 1.71
C MET A 72 -17.04 12.93 2.29
N HIS A 73 -16.36 12.35 3.27
CA HIS A 73 -16.86 11.21 4.04
C HIS A 73 -18.16 11.53 4.80
N GLU A 74 -18.35 12.78 5.22
CA GLU A 74 -19.58 13.29 5.86
C GLU A 74 -20.04 14.56 5.12
N PRO A 75 -20.58 14.42 3.88
CA PRO A 75 -20.89 15.57 3.03
C PRO A 75 -22.09 16.39 3.56
N GLU A 76 -22.99 15.74 4.29
CA GLU A 76 -24.22 16.31 4.86
C GLU A 76 -24.41 15.80 6.31
N PRO A 77 -25.05 16.59 7.20
CA PRO A 77 -25.36 16.12 8.55
C PRO A 77 -26.15 14.81 8.54
N GLY A 78 -25.62 13.79 9.23
CA GLY A 78 -26.26 12.46 9.33
C GLY A 78 -25.98 11.51 8.16
N LYS A 79 -25.32 11.97 7.10
CA LYS A 79 -24.89 11.12 5.98
C LYS A 79 -23.42 10.77 6.11
N ARG A 80 -23.11 9.48 6.03
CA ARG A 80 -21.74 8.96 6.14
C ARG A 80 -21.48 7.99 4.99
N LEU A 81 -20.40 8.24 4.27
CA LEU A 81 -19.95 7.46 3.11
C LEU A 81 -18.70 6.71 3.55
N ASP A 82 -18.87 5.46 3.97
CA ASP A 82 -17.81 4.66 4.59
C ASP A 82 -16.86 4.06 3.54
N ARG A 83 -17.26 4.04 2.27
CA ARG A 83 -16.50 3.42 1.17
C ARG A 83 -16.34 4.33 -0.04
N TYR A 84 -15.26 4.12 -0.79
CA TYR A 84 -14.95 4.99 -1.93
C TYR A 84 -15.97 4.93 -3.07
N TYR A 85 -16.55 3.76 -3.38
CA TYR A 85 -17.60 3.69 -4.39
C TYR A 85 -18.89 4.40 -3.96
N GLU A 86 -19.21 4.46 -2.65
CA GLU A 86 -20.38 5.19 -2.14
C GLU A 86 -20.20 6.70 -2.36
N LEU A 87 -18.98 7.19 -2.18
CA LEU A 87 -18.61 8.55 -2.54
C LEU A 87 -18.74 8.80 -4.06
N GLY A 88 -18.30 7.84 -4.87
CA GLY A 88 -18.51 7.88 -6.32
C GLY A 88 -19.99 7.96 -6.71
N GLN A 89 -20.83 7.13 -6.09
CA GLN A 89 -22.28 7.12 -6.31
C GLN A 89 -22.93 8.44 -5.89
N TYR A 90 -22.49 9.03 -4.78
CA TYR A 90 -22.96 10.33 -4.34
C TYR A 90 -22.57 11.46 -5.31
N ALA A 91 -21.35 11.43 -5.86
CA ALA A 91 -20.84 12.47 -6.74
C ALA A 91 -21.35 12.39 -8.19
N PHE A 92 -21.48 11.18 -8.75
CA PHE A 92 -21.76 10.96 -10.18
C PHE A 92 -23.10 10.24 -10.45
N GLY A 93 -23.82 9.84 -9.41
CA GLY A 93 -25.04 9.04 -9.48
C GLY A 93 -24.78 7.53 -9.35
N GLU A 94 -25.84 6.77 -9.05
CA GLU A 94 -25.75 5.38 -8.58
C GLU A 94 -25.02 4.42 -9.53
N LYS A 95 -25.17 4.60 -10.85
CA LYS A 95 -24.55 3.72 -11.87
C LYS A 95 -23.20 4.25 -12.31
N LEU A 96 -23.13 5.53 -12.67
CA LEU A 96 -21.91 6.14 -13.21
C LEU A 96 -20.80 6.19 -12.15
N GLY A 97 -21.15 6.46 -10.89
CA GLY A 97 -20.20 6.44 -9.78
C GLY A 97 -19.52 5.09 -9.59
N VAL A 98 -20.27 3.99 -9.66
CA VAL A 98 -19.72 2.63 -9.56
C VAL A 98 -18.81 2.31 -10.76
N TRP A 99 -19.26 2.64 -11.98
CA TRP A 99 -18.49 2.39 -13.20
C TRP A 99 -17.20 3.21 -13.31
N ILE A 100 -17.13 4.37 -12.66
CA ILE A 100 -15.90 5.17 -12.58
C ILE A 100 -14.97 4.60 -11.51
N VAL A 101 -15.48 4.39 -10.29
CA VAL A 101 -14.65 4.07 -9.12
C VAL A 101 -14.19 2.62 -9.10
N VAL A 102 -15.10 1.65 -9.32
CA VAL A 102 -14.79 0.23 -9.10
C VAL A 102 -13.70 -0.29 -10.05
N PRO A 103 -13.68 0.03 -11.36
CA PRO A 103 -12.59 -0.40 -12.23
C PRO A 103 -11.23 0.15 -11.83
N GLN A 104 -11.17 1.41 -11.40
CA GLN A 104 -9.93 2.04 -10.93
C GLN A 104 -9.45 1.42 -9.61
N GLN A 105 -10.37 1.20 -8.67
CA GLN A 105 -10.07 0.56 -7.39
C GLN A 105 -9.57 -0.88 -7.62
N LEU A 106 -10.23 -1.66 -8.48
CA LEU A 106 -9.78 -3.02 -8.82
C LEU A 106 -8.40 -3.03 -9.47
N MET A 107 -8.11 -2.09 -10.36
CA MET A 107 -6.78 -1.94 -10.99
C MET A 107 -5.69 -1.70 -9.94
N VAL A 108 -5.94 -0.80 -8.97
CA VAL A 108 -5.01 -0.52 -7.88
C VAL A 108 -4.83 -1.75 -6.98
N GLU A 109 -5.91 -2.41 -6.56
CA GLU A 109 -5.83 -3.60 -5.69
C GLU A 109 -5.09 -4.78 -6.36
N VAL A 110 -5.36 -5.05 -7.64
CA VAL A 110 -4.63 -6.07 -8.41
C VAL A 110 -3.15 -5.71 -8.51
N SER A 111 -2.83 -4.42 -8.73
CA SER A 111 -1.45 -3.94 -8.81
C SER A 111 -0.71 -4.09 -7.48
N ILE A 112 -1.36 -3.75 -6.36
CA ILE A 112 -0.81 -3.95 -5.00
C ILE A 112 -0.47 -5.43 -4.78
N ASN A 113 -1.38 -6.34 -5.13
CA ASN A 113 -1.17 -7.78 -4.98
C ASN A 113 0.03 -8.30 -5.79
N ILE A 114 0.18 -7.83 -7.04
CA ILE A 114 1.33 -8.19 -7.88
C ILE A 114 2.64 -7.66 -7.29
N ILE A 115 2.67 -6.38 -6.92
CA ILE A 115 3.86 -5.72 -6.36
C ILE A 115 4.26 -6.36 -5.04
N TYR A 116 3.31 -6.72 -4.19
CA TYR A 116 3.57 -7.46 -2.96
C TYR A 116 4.21 -8.81 -3.24
N MET A 117 3.74 -9.54 -4.26
CA MET A 117 4.33 -10.83 -4.63
C MET A 117 5.78 -10.70 -5.14
N ILE A 118 6.03 -9.72 -6.00
CA ILE A 118 7.37 -9.43 -6.52
C ILE A 118 8.29 -8.96 -5.38
N THR A 119 7.81 -8.07 -4.52
CA THR A 119 8.60 -7.49 -3.43
C THR A 119 8.97 -8.53 -2.39
N GLY A 120 8.00 -9.34 -1.94
CA GLY A 120 8.26 -10.45 -1.01
C GLY A 120 9.23 -11.47 -1.61
N GLY A 121 9.04 -11.84 -2.88
CA GLY A 121 9.96 -12.72 -3.61
C GLY A 121 11.38 -12.15 -3.74
N ASN A 122 11.52 -10.88 -4.12
CA ASN A 122 12.82 -10.19 -4.19
C ASN A 122 13.51 -10.15 -2.83
N SER A 123 12.76 -9.90 -1.75
CA SER A 123 13.32 -9.89 -0.41
C SER A 123 13.79 -11.27 0.06
N LEU A 124 13.03 -12.35 -0.20
CA LEU A 124 13.49 -13.71 0.06
C LEU A 124 14.73 -14.06 -0.76
N MET A 125 14.76 -13.66 -2.04
CA MET A 125 15.92 -13.86 -2.91
C MET A 125 17.17 -13.16 -2.35
N LYS A 126 17.03 -11.90 -1.92
CA LYS A 126 18.15 -11.12 -1.36
C LYS A 126 18.65 -11.71 -0.05
N ILE A 127 17.76 -12.19 0.81
CA ILE A 127 18.14 -12.92 2.04
C ILE A 127 18.96 -14.15 1.68
N HIS A 128 18.49 -14.96 0.72
CA HIS A 128 19.21 -16.15 0.27
C HIS A 128 20.59 -15.83 -0.30
N GLN A 129 20.70 -14.81 -1.17
CA GLN A 129 21.97 -14.35 -1.75
C GLN A 129 22.96 -13.86 -0.69
N ILE A 130 22.48 -13.21 0.37
CA ILE A 130 23.36 -12.72 1.44
C ILE A 130 23.72 -13.83 2.44
N LEU A 131 22.86 -14.80 2.70
CA LEU A 131 23.12 -15.84 3.71
C LEU A 131 23.83 -17.07 3.15
N CYS A 132 23.68 -17.37 1.86
CA CYS A 132 24.32 -18.51 1.22
C CYS A 132 25.42 -18.06 0.24
N ASP A 133 26.65 -17.94 0.74
CA ASP A 133 27.81 -17.46 -0.04
C ASP A 133 28.20 -18.38 -1.21
N ASN A 134 27.85 -19.68 -1.15
CA ASN A 134 28.23 -20.70 -2.14
C ASN A 134 27.04 -21.39 -2.82
N CYS A 135 25.82 -20.81 -2.73
CA CYS A 135 24.66 -21.40 -3.41
C CYS A 135 24.65 -21.04 -4.90
N GLU A 136 24.15 -21.97 -5.73
CA GLU A 136 23.84 -21.64 -7.12
C GLU A 136 22.77 -20.54 -7.20
N PRO A 137 22.86 -19.60 -8.16
CA PRO A 137 21.84 -18.59 -8.36
C PRO A 137 20.47 -19.21 -8.67
N ILE A 138 19.53 -19.06 -7.75
CA ILE A 138 18.13 -19.44 -7.94
C ILE A 138 17.40 -18.30 -8.66
N LYS A 139 16.61 -18.62 -9.70
CA LYS A 139 15.83 -17.62 -10.45
C LYS A 139 14.85 -16.87 -9.54
N ARG A 140 14.74 -15.55 -9.71
CA ARG A 140 13.77 -14.66 -9.03
C ARG A 140 12.35 -15.24 -9.01
N THR A 141 11.89 -15.82 -10.11
CA THR A 141 10.56 -16.44 -10.26
C THR A 141 10.29 -17.52 -9.20
N TYR A 142 11.29 -18.31 -8.80
CA TYR A 142 11.11 -19.33 -7.76
C TYR A 142 10.85 -18.71 -6.39
N PHE A 143 11.53 -17.62 -6.04
CA PHE A 143 11.26 -16.90 -4.80
C PHE A 143 9.88 -16.24 -4.77
N ILE A 144 9.44 -15.69 -5.91
CA ILE A 144 8.07 -15.17 -6.06
C ILE A 144 7.04 -16.29 -5.86
N MET A 145 7.25 -17.47 -6.45
CA MET A 145 6.36 -18.62 -6.28
C MET A 145 6.36 -19.16 -4.84
N MET A 146 7.52 -19.18 -4.17
CA MET A 146 7.60 -19.54 -2.74
C MET A 146 6.78 -18.57 -1.88
N PHE A 147 6.96 -17.26 -2.07
CA PHE A 147 6.18 -16.26 -1.34
C PHE A 147 4.69 -16.35 -1.66
N ALA A 148 4.32 -16.55 -2.92
CA ALA A 148 2.94 -16.76 -3.35
C ALA A 148 2.29 -17.99 -2.72
N SER A 149 3.05 -19.08 -2.57
CA SER A 149 2.56 -20.29 -1.91
C SER A 149 2.22 -20.03 -0.44
N VAL A 150 3.07 -19.26 0.27
CA VAL A 150 2.79 -18.83 1.64
C VAL A 150 1.54 -17.93 1.69
N GLN A 151 1.43 -16.95 0.79
CA GLN A 151 0.25 -16.07 0.76
C GLN A 151 -1.05 -16.81 0.45
N PHE A 152 -1.00 -17.78 -0.47
CA PHE A 152 -2.12 -18.63 -0.83
C PHE A 152 -2.60 -19.43 0.37
N VAL A 153 -1.70 -20.05 1.14
CA VAL A 153 -2.11 -20.80 2.34
C VAL A 153 -2.70 -19.85 3.39
N LEU A 154 -2.04 -18.72 3.64
CA LEU A 154 -2.48 -17.75 4.64
C LEU A 154 -3.84 -17.10 4.29
N SER A 155 -4.16 -16.92 3.01
CA SER A 155 -5.43 -16.33 2.57
C SER A 155 -6.66 -17.21 2.79
N HIS A 156 -6.46 -18.50 3.04
CA HIS A 156 -7.53 -19.44 3.40
C HIS A 156 -7.71 -19.56 4.92
N LEU A 157 -6.77 -19.05 5.72
CA LEU A 157 -6.92 -19.07 7.18
C LEU A 157 -7.85 -17.92 7.59
N PRO A 158 -8.87 -18.18 8.43
CA PRO A 158 -9.75 -17.14 8.94
C PRO A 158 -8.90 -16.06 9.65
N GLY A 159 -9.03 -14.82 9.15
CA GLY A 159 -8.15 -13.71 9.44
C GLY A 159 -8.00 -13.40 10.94
N PHE A 160 -6.82 -12.89 11.29
CA PHE A 160 -6.40 -12.51 12.62
C PHE A 160 -7.40 -11.59 13.33
N ASN A 161 -7.88 -12.02 14.50
CA ASN A 161 -8.78 -11.30 15.40
C ASN A 161 -8.22 -9.97 15.98
N SER A 162 -7.10 -9.44 15.48
CA SER A 162 -6.58 -8.13 15.87
C SER A 162 -5.93 -7.40 14.68
N ILE A 163 -6.78 -6.81 13.83
CA ILE A 163 -6.37 -5.97 12.69
C ILE A 163 -5.46 -4.81 13.13
N SER A 164 -5.71 -4.25 14.31
CA SER A 164 -4.90 -3.15 14.87
C SER A 164 -3.47 -3.59 15.20
N GLY A 165 -3.28 -4.78 15.78
CA GLY A 165 -1.97 -5.33 16.09
C GLY A 165 -1.14 -5.58 14.82
N ILE A 166 -1.76 -6.15 13.78
CA ILE A 166 -1.10 -6.36 12.50
C ILE A 166 -0.73 -5.04 11.85
N SER A 167 -1.64 -4.07 11.83
CA SER A 167 -1.36 -2.78 11.21
C SER A 167 -0.25 -2.02 11.93
N LEU A 168 -0.17 -2.13 13.26
CA LEU A 168 0.94 -1.56 14.03
C LEU A 168 2.26 -2.25 13.68
N ALA A 169 2.29 -3.59 13.62
CA ALA A 169 3.47 -4.34 13.22
C ALA A 169 3.90 -3.98 11.79
N ALA A 170 2.95 -3.91 10.85
CA ALA A 170 3.17 -3.48 9.48
C ALA A 170 3.81 -2.08 9.41
N ALA A 171 3.24 -1.10 10.12
CA ALA A 171 3.82 0.24 10.21
C ALA A 171 5.25 0.22 10.77
N VAL A 172 5.49 -0.49 11.88
CA VAL A 172 6.84 -0.57 12.48
C VAL A 172 7.85 -1.19 11.52
N MET A 173 7.49 -2.29 10.87
CA MET A 173 8.36 -2.94 9.88
C MET A 173 8.62 -2.03 8.69
N SER A 174 7.59 -1.30 8.22
CA SER A 174 7.71 -0.42 7.07
C SER A 174 8.55 0.82 7.30
N LEU A 175 8.36 1.47 8.45
CA LEU A 175 9.25 2.53 8.91
C LEU A 175 10.69 2.04 9.04
N SER A 176 10.89 0.82 9.56
CA SER A 176 12.22 0.25 9.81
C SER A 176 13.00 -0.03 8.52
N TYR A 177 12.43 -0.78 7.57
CA TYR A 177 13.15 -1.04 6.31
C TYR A 177 13.32 0.24 5.48
N SER A 178 12.36 1.18 5.57
CA SER A 178 12.44 2.47 4.85
C SER A 178 13.58 3.31 5.41
N ALA A 179 13.70 3.39 6.74
CA ALA A 179 14.82 4.05 7.41
C ALA A 179 16.15 3.41 7.03
N ILE A 180 16.24 2.08 7.06
CA ILE A 180 17.44 1.34 6.65
C ILE A 180 17.80 1.66 5.19
N ALA A 181 16.83 1.68 4.28
CA ALA A 181 17.08 1.92 2.86
C ALA A 181 17.76 3.26 2.61
N TRP A 182 17.24 4.37 3.16
CA TRP A 182 17.85 5.69 2.91
C TRP A 182 19.14 5.90 3.73
N ILE A 183 19.20 5.43 4.98
CA ILE A 183 20.41 5.56 5.83
C ILE A 183 21.57 4.76 5.23
N ALA A 184 21.32 3.52 4.81
CA ALA A 184 22.35 2.69 4.18
C ALA A 184 22.79 3.26 2.83
N SER A 185 21.86 3.81 2.03
CA SER A 185 22.20 4.48 0.77
C SER A 185 23.04 5.75 1.01
N PHE A 186 22.67 6.56 2.00
CA PHE A 186 23.43 7.74 2.39
C PHE A 186 24.86 7.39 2.84
N HIS A 187 25.01 6.39 3.72
CA HIS A 187 26.32 5.94 4.18
C HIS A 187 27.15 5.24 3.10
N ARG A 188 26.50 4.59 2.13
CA ARG A 188 27.19 3.99 0.99
C ARG A 188 27.89 5.05 0.14
N GLY A 189 27.27 6.21 0.01
CA GLY A 189 27.75 7.28 -0.87
C GLY A 189 27.62 6.92 -2.35
N VAL A 190 28.10 7.82 -3.21
CA VAL A 190 28.08 7.66 -4.66
C VAL A 190 28.92 6.44 -5.08
N VAL A 191 28.29 5.46 -5.71
CA VAL A 191 28.97 4.28 -6.25
C VAL A 191 29.84 4.69 -7.45
N PRO A 192 31.06 4.13 -7.61
CA PRO A 192 31.89 4.45 -8.78
C PRO A 192 31.21 4.11 -10.11
N GLY A 193 31.26 5.03 -11.07
CA GLY A 193 30.74 4.84 -12.43
C GLY A 193 29.26 5.12 -12.62
N VAL A 194 28.56 5.64 -11.61
CA VAL A 194 27.15 6.03 -11.76
C VAL A 194 27.00 7.26 -12.64
N GLU A 195 25.98 7.26 -13.48
CA GLU A 195 25.58 8.42 -14.28
C GLU A 195 24.19 8.88 -13.88
N TYR A 196 23.93 10.18 -14.03
CA TYR A 196 22.63 10.80 -13.75
C TYR A 196 21.94 11.30 -15.01
N GLY A 197 22.43 10.84 -16.16
CA GLY A 197 21.82 11.08 -17.45
C GLY A 197 20.65 10.13 -17.70
N SER A 198 20.32 10.02 -18.98
CA SER A 198 19.32 9.09 -19.51
C SER A 198 19.58 7.65 -19.06
N ARG A 199 18.61 7.02 -18.37
CA ARG A 199 18.70 5.59 -18.01
C ARG A 199 18.64 4.68 -19.24
N PHE A 200 17.83 5.04 -20.23
CA PHE A 200 17.64 4.24 -21.43
C PHE A 200 18.49 4.80 -22.58
N SER A 201 18.95 3.92 -23.47
CA SER A 201 19.76 4.29 -24.63
C SER A 201 18.94 4.79 -25.82
N THR A 202 17.61 4.62 -25.77
CA THR A 202 16.69 4.98 -26.87
C THR A 202 15.69 6.03 -26.40
N ASP A 203 15.30 6.92 -27.31
CA ASP A 203 14.28 7.96 -27.02
C ASP A 203 12.96 7.33 -26.59
N ALA A 204 12.55 6.24 -27.23
CA ALA A 204 11.36 5.48 -26.84
C ALA A 204 11.48 4.95 -25.39
N GLY A 205 12.64 4.39 -25.03
CA GLY A 205 12.92 3.95 -23.67
C GLY A 205 12.81 5.08 -22.66
N ASN A 206 13.31 6.28 -22.98
CA ASN A 206 13.19 7.45 -22.11
C ASN A 206 11.76 7.93 -21.93
N VAL A 207 10.96 7.93 -23.00
CA VAL A 207 9.54 8.31 -22.90
C VAL A 207 8.77 7.31 -22.05
N PHE A 208 8.91 6.00 -22.32
CA PHE A 208 8.24 4.97 -21.52
C PHE A 208 8.75 4.91 -20.08
N GLY A 209 10.04 5.12 -19.87
CA GLY A 209 10.65 5.25 -18.56
C GLY A 209 10.09 6.43 -17.78
N PHE A 210 10.01 7.61 -18.41
CA PHE A 210 9.41 8.79 -17.78
C PHE A 210 7.97 8.51 -17.33
N LEU A 211 7.13 7.89 -18.18
CA LEU A 211 5.77 7.49 -17.84
C LEU A 211 5.73 6.43 -16.73
N GLY A 212 6.66 5.47 -16.74
CA GLY A 212 6.85 4.46 -15.71
C GLY A 212 7.23 5.06 -14.35
N GLY A 213 8.11 6.05 -14.35
CA GLY A 213 8.51 6.81 -13.16
C GLY A 213 7.34 7.58 -12.56
N LEU A 214 6.49 8.22 -13.39
CA LEU A 214 5.25 8.85 -12.93
C LEU A 214 4.30 7.84 -12.28
N GLY A 215 4.13 6.66 -12.90
CA GLY A 215 3.30 5.59 -12.37
C GLY A 215 3.81 5.07 -11.02
N THR A 216 5.13 4.88 -10.89
CA THR A 216 5.77 4.43 -9.65
C THR A 216 5.61 5.45 -8.53
N MET A 217 5.81 6.74 -8.83
CA MET A 217 5.60 7.82 -7.86
C MET A 217 4.14 7.90 -7.40
N ALA A 218 3.18 7.81 -8.33
CA ALA A 218 1.76 7.83 -8.00
C ALA A 218 1.35 6.62 -7.13
N PHE A 219 1.82 5.42 -7.49
CA PHE A 219 1.54 4.19 -6.75
C PHE A 219 2.09 4.24 -5.31
N GLY A 220 3.25 4.87 -5.09
CA GLY A 220 3.81 5.03 -3.74
C GLY A 220 2.89 5.76 -2.76
N TYR A 221 1.98 6.61 -3.24
CA TYR A 221 1.00 7.36 -2.43
C TYR A 221 -0.40 6.71 -2.41
N ALA A 222 -0.52 5.43 -2.78
CA ALA A 222 -1.77 4.69 -2.87
C ALA A 222 -2.41 4.33 -1.50
N GLY A 223 -2.56 5.28 -0.58
CA GLY A 223 -3.35 5.15 0.64
C GLY A 223 -4.81 5.60 0.49
N HIS A 224 -5.15 6.25 -0.62
CA HIS A 224 -6.46 6.87 -0.85
C HIS A 224 -7.60 5.84 -0.91
N ASN A 225 -7.34 4.65 -1.43
CA ASN A 225 -8.28 3.53 -1.57
C ASN A 225 -8.83 3.00 -0.23
N VAL A 226 -8.19 3.31 0.90
CA VAL A 226 -8.58 2.85 2.25
C VAL A 226 -8.88 4.01 3.23
N VAL A 227 -8.71 5.26 2.81
CA VAL A 227 -8.86 6.43 3.69
C VAL A 227 -10.26 6.52 4.28
N LEU A 228 -11.30 6.26 3.48
CA LEU A 228 -12.69 6.34 3.93
C LEU A 228 -13.03 5.18 4.88
N GLU A 229 -12.52 3.99 4.58
CA GLU A 229 -12.69 2.79 5.39
C GLU A 229 -11.99 2.94 6.74
N ILE A 230 -10.81 3.58 6.80
CA ILE A 230 -10.14 3.94 8.05
C ILE A 230 -10.98 4.96 8.81
N GLN A 231 -11.47 6.01 8.14
CA GLN A 231 -12.30 7.02 8.78
C GLN A 231 -13.62 6.43 9.30
N ALA A 232 -14.21 5.43 8.62
CA ALA A 232 -15.41 4.70 9.02
C ALA A 232 -15.26 4.07 10.43
N THR A 233 -14.06 3.70 10.84
CA THR A 233 -13.79 3.13 12.18
C THR A 233 -13.82 4.17 13.32
N MET A 234 -13.85 5.46 12.98
CA MET A 234 -13.82 6.53 13.97
C MET A 234 -15.23 6.90 14.42
N PRO A 235 -15.44 7.19 15.73
CA PRO A 235 -16.70 7.74 16.20
C PRO A 235 -16.94 9.10 15.56
N SER A 236 -18.21 9.41 15.30
CA SER A 236 -18.63 10.70 14.76
C SER A 236 -19.91 11.14 15.45
N THR A 237 -19.93 12.37 15.95
CA THR A 237 -21.14 13.05 16.44
C THR A 237 -21.26 14.41 15.76
N PRO A 238 -22.45 15.04 15.72
CA PRO A 238 -22.61 16.38 15.17
C PRO A 238 -21.64 17.42 15.76
N GLU A 239 -21.30 17.30 17.05
CA GLU A 239 -20.38 18.20 17.77
C GLU A 239 -18.90 17.83 17.54
N LYS A 240 -18.62 16.56 17.22
CA LYS A 240 -17.26 16.02 17.04
C LYS A 240 -17.25 15.09 15.81
N PRO A 241 -17.26 15.68 14.59
CA PRO A 241 -17.26 14.89 13.38
C PRO A 241 -15.94 14.14 13.22
N SER A 242 -16.00 12.95 12.62
CA SER A 242 -14.85 12.05 12.45
C SER A 242 -13.70 12.72 11.70
N LYS A 243 -14.02 13.62 10.76
CA LYS A 243 -13.06 14.35 9.90
C LYS A 243 -11.98 15.10 10.66
N ILE A 244 -12.26 15.61 11.87
CA ILE A 244 -11.27 16.35 12.67
C ILE A 244 -10.17 15.39 13.17
N ALA A 245 -10.60 14.27 13.77
CA ALA A 245 -9.68 13.26 14.29
C ALA A 245 -8.96 12.53 13.15
N MET A 246 -9.66 12.24 12.06
CA MET A 246 -9.09 11.64 10.85
C MET A 246 -8.03 12.55 10.22
N TRP A 247 -8.33 13.83 9.99
CA TRP A 247 -7.39 14.78 9.41
C TRP A 247 -6.12 14.92 10.26
N ARG A 248 -6.26 14.99 11.59
CA ARG A 248 -5.11 15.03 12.50
C ARG A 248 -4.21 13.80 12.33
N GLY A 249 -4.79 12.60 12.30
CA GLY A 249 -4.02 11.37 12.13
C GLY A 249 -3.38 11.25 10.75
N PHE A 250 -4.15 11.57 9.70
CA PHE A 250 -3.68 11.56 8.32
C PHE A 250 -2.52 12.53 8.10
N PHE A 251 -2.63 13.77 8.61
CA PHE A 251 -1.58 14.77 8.49
C PHE A 251 -0.27 14.31 9.16
N VAL A 252 -0.33 13.72 10.36
CA VAL A 252 0.84 13.13 11.02
C VAL A 252 1.44 11.99 10.19
N ALA A 253 0.60 11.09 9.64
CA ALA A 253 1.06 10.04 8.75
C ALA A 253 1.76 10.61 7.51
N TYR A 254 1.23 11.69 6.93
CA TYR A 254 1.79 12.32 5.75
C TYR A 254 3.15 12.99 5.97
N LEU A 255 3.37 13.54 7.17
CA LEU A 255 4.69 14.04 7.57
C LEU A 255 5.69 12.89 7.70
N ILE A 256 5.28 11.75 8.27
CA ILE A 256 6.12 10.55 8.37
C ILE A 256 6.46 10.00 6.97
N VAL A 257 5.47 9.93 6.08
CA VAL A 257 5.66 9.55 4.68
C VAL A 257 6.68 10.47 4.01
N ALA A 258 6.57 11.80 4.17
CA ALA A 258 7.54 12.76 3.62
C ALA A 258 8.96 12.49 4.12
N MET A 259 9.11 12.29 5.43
CA MET A 259 10.41 12.03 6.09
C MET A 259 11.07 10.73 5.63
N LEU A 260 10.32 9.79 5.03
CA LEU A 260 10.88 8.54 4.50
C LEU A 260 11.04 8.59 2.98
N TYR A 261 10.01 9.03 2.27
CA TYR A 261 9.95 8.98 0.81
C TYR A 261 10.99 9.90 0.19
N PHE A 262 11.16 11.10 0.74
CA PHE A 262 12.09 12.08 0.21
C PHE A 262 13.54 11.63 0.38
N PRO A 263 14.00 11.24 1.58
CA PRO A 263 15.35 10.70 1.74
C PRO A 263 15.57 9.41 0.95
N ILE A 264 14.60 8.49 0.87
CA ILE A 264 14.75 7.28 0.06
C ILE A 264 14.99 7.65 -1.40
N ALA A 265 14.11 8.46 -1.99
CA ALA A 265 14.22 8.89 -3.39
C ALA A 265 15.56 9.60 -3.66
N VAL A 266 15.88 10.61 -2.84
CA VAL A 266 17.07 11.47 -3.04
C VAL A 266 18.36 10.71 -2.73
N CYS A 267 18.50 10.10 -1.55
CA CYS A 267 19.72 9.41 -1.16
C CYS A 267 19.94 8.13 -1.98
N GLY A 268 18.88 7.38 -2.29
CA GLY A 268 18.95 6.20 -3.14
C GLY A 268 19.41 6.55 -4.56
N TYR A 269 18.79 7.56 -5.18
CA TYR A 269 19.19 7.98 -6.51
C TYR A 269 20.59 8.61 -6.51
N TRP A 270 20.94 9.42 -5.51
CA TRP A 270 22.28 9.97 -5.35
C TRP A 270 23.37 8.91 -5.12
N ALA A 271 23.07 7.80 -4.47
CA ALA A 271 24.05 6.74 -4.27
C ALA A 271 24.28 5.91 -5.55
N PHE A 272 23.22 5.61 -6.29
CA PHE A 272 23.24 4.58 -7.34
C PHE A 272 23.00 5.09 -8.78
N GLY A 273 22.52 6.32 -8.96
CA GLY A 273 22.25 6.91 -10.29
C GLY A 273 21.38 6.00 -11.18
N ASN A 274 21.76 5.88 -12.44
CA ASN A 274 21.14 4.97 -13.42
C ASN A 274 21.38 3.47 -13.17
N THR A 275 22.22 3.09 -12.19
CA THR A 275 22.48 1.68 -11.83
C THR A 275 21.57 1.16 -10.71
N VAL A 276 20.71 2.03 -10.17
CA VAL A 276 19.75 1.62 -9.13
C VAL A 276 18.80 0.55 -9.65
N GLU A 277 18.52 -0.45 -8.81
CA GLU A 277 17.58 -1.53 -9.08
C GLU A 277 16.14 -1.08 -8.83
N ASP A 278 15.17 -1.81 -9.39
CA ASP A 278 13.71 -1.59 -9.23
C ASP A 278 13.26 -1.53 -7.77
N ASN A 279 14.00 -2.20 -6.88
CA ASN A 279 13.89 -2.09 -5.44
C ASN A 279 15.26 -1.74 -4.86
N ILE A 280 15.36 -0.59 -4.18
CA ILE A 280 16.60 -0.07 -3.59
C ILE A 280 17.30 -1.06 -2.65
N LEU A 281 16.57 -1.95 -1.97
CA LEU A 281 17.17 -2.98 -1.11
C LEU A 281 17.98 -4.01 -1.91
N MET A 282 17.71 -4.16 -3.21
CA MET A 282 18.50 -5.02 -4.10
C MET A 282 19.85 -4.39 -4.44
N SER A 283 19.94 -3.05 -4.49
CA SER A 283 21.19 -2.31 -4.73
C SER A 283 22.12 -2.27 -3.50
N LEU A 284 21.62 -2.60 -2.31
CA LEU A 284 22.40 -2.60 -1.06
C LEU A 284 22.99 -3.98 -0.75
N GLU A 285 24.23 -4.02 -0.26
CA GLU A 285 24.93 -5.28 0.07
C GLU A 285 25.59 -5.29 1.46
N LYS A 286 25.94 -4.12 2.00
CA LYS A 286 26.70 -3.99 3.26
C LYS A 286 26.04 -2.97 4.19
N PRO A 287 26.06 -3.22 5.52
CA PRO A 287 26.50 -4.45 6.19
C PRO A 287 25.47 -5.59 6.03
N ARG A 288 25.93 -6.83 5.81
CA ARG A 288 25.11 -8.00 5.46
C ARG A 288 23.88 -8.19 6.38
N TRP A 289 24.10 -8.14 7.70
CA TRP A 289 23.05 -8.34 8.70
C TRP A 289 21.92 -7.31 8.60
N LEU A 290 22.25 -6.05 8.28
CA LEU A 290 21.28 -4.95 8.21
C LEU A 290 20.38 -5.11 6.97
N ILE A 291 20.98 -5.52 5.85
CA ILE A 291 20.22 -5.77 4.62
C ILE A 291 19.33 -7.01 4.76
N VAL A 292 19.80 -8.06 5.45
CA VAL A 292 18.97 -9.21 5.82
C VAL A 292 17.81 -8.77 6.70
N ALA A 293 18.05 -7.98 7.75
CA ALA A 293 17.00 -7.47 8.63
C ALA A 293 15.95 -6.65 7.87
N ALA A 294 16.37 -5.72 6.99
CA ALA A 294 15.45 -4.95 6.17
C ALA A 294 14.57 -5.83 5.28
N ASN A 295 15.15 -6.84 4.62
CA ASN A 295 14.38 -7.75 3.77
C ASN A 295 13.44 -8.67 4.58
N VAL A 296 13.82 -9.08 5.80
CA VAL A 296 12.92 -9.79 6.71
C VAL A 296 11.74 -8.90 7.10
N PHE A 297 11.99 -7.63 7.43
CA PHE A 297 10.93 -6.67 7.75
C PHE A 297 9.97 -6.48 6.57
N VAL A 298 10.48 -6.42 5.33
CA VAL A 298 9.65 -6.37 4.12
C VAL A 298 8.80 -7.64 3.99
N VAL A 299 9.37 -8.83 4.13
CA VAL A 299 8.63 -10.11 4.06
C VAL A 299 7.51 -10.15 5.09
N VAL A 300 7.78 -9.76 6.35
CA VAL A 300 6.78 -9.72 7.41
C VAL A 300 5.70 -8.69 7.14
N HIS A 301 6.10 -7.47 6.75
CA HIS A 301 5.15 -6.39 6.41
C HIS A 301 4.21 -6.81 5.29
N VAL A 302 4.77 -7.19 4.13
CA VAL A 302 4.00 -7.52 2.94
C VAL A 302 3.10 -8.73 3.19
N THR A 303 3.52 -9.68 4.03
CA THR A 303 2.66 -10.79 4.44
C THR A 303 1.45 -10.35 5.22
N GLY A 304 1.60 -9.47 6.21
CA GLY A 304 0.46 -8.93 6.95
C GLY A 304 -0.48 -8.10 6.06
N SER A 305 0.09 -7.23 5.23
CA SER A 305 -0.67 -6.31 4.39
C SER A 305 -1.41 -7.00 3.24
N TYR A 306 -0.84 -8.04 2.64
CA TYR A 306 -1.50 -8.81 1.57
C TYR A 306 -2.81 -9.45 2.06
N GLN A 307 -2.83 -9.98 3.28
CA GLN A 307 -4.02 -10.60 3.88
C GLN A 307 -5.13 -9.57 4.13
N ILE A 308 -4.74 -8.34 4.51
CA ILE A 308 -5.67 -7.21 4.65
C ILE A 308 -6.25 -6.86 3.27
N CYS A 309 -5.41 -6.63 2.24
CA CYS A 309 -5.88 -6.25 0.91
C CYS A 309 -6.84 -7.27 0.27
N ILE A 310 -6.60 -8.57 0.41
CA ILE A 310 -7.54 -9.60 -0.09
C ILE A 310 -8.88 -9.53 0.64
N ALA A 311 -8.85 -9.39 1.97
CA ALA A 311 -10.07 -9.29 2.77
C ALA A 311 -10.89 -8.03 2.45
N PHE A 312 -10.24 -6.91 2.12
CA PHE A 312 -10.89 -5.62 1.85
C PHE A 312 -11.27 -5.39 0.38
N GLY A 313 -10.46 -5.84 -0.59
CA GLY A 313 -10.56 -5.41 -1.99
C GLY A 313 -11.19 -6.42 -2.95
N VAL A 314 -10.69 -7.65 -3.00
CA VAL A 314 -10.99 -8.54 -4.15
C VAL A 314 -12.28 -9.34 -3.95
N LEU A 315 -12.50 -9.89 -2.75
CA LEU A 315 -13.68 -10.73 -2.50
C LEU A 315 -14.99 -9.91 -2.51
N LEU A 316 -14.94 -8.66 -2.05
CA LEU A 316 -16.11 -7.79 -1.95
C LEU A 316 -16.45 -7.08 -3.28
N LEU A 317 -15.45 -6.66 -4.06
CA LEU A 317 -15.68 -5.89 -5.29
C LEU A 317 -15.96 -6.76 -6.52
N VAL A 318 -15.50 -8.01 -6.56
CA VAL A 318 -15.76 -8.91 -7.71
C VAL A 318 -17.14 -9.56 -7.61
N LEU A 319 -17.61 -9.85 -6.40
CA LEU A 319 -18.90 -10.53 -6.21
C LEU A 319 -20.10 -9.57 -6.21
N ALA A 320 -19.92 -8.31 -5.81
CA ALA A 320 -21.02 -7.34 -5.71
C ALA A 320 -21.62 -6.86 -7.06
N PRO A 321 -20.88 -6.72 -8.19
CA PRO A 321 -21.45 -6.16 -9.42
C PRO A 321 -21.83 -7.20 -10.50
N ILE A 322 -21.36 -8.46 -10.41
CA ILE A 322 -21.47 -9.44 -11.50
C ILE A 322 -22.77 -10.28 -11.41
N GLY A 323 -23.43 -10.30 -10.26
CA GLY A 323 -24.75 -10.90 -10.13
C GLY A 323 -25.80 -9.81 -9.93
N GLY A 324 -26.89 -9.83 -10.72
CA GLY A 324 -28.18 -9.27 -10.28
C GLY A 324 -28.77 -9.98 -9.03
N LEU A 325 -27.91 -10.64 -8.26
CA LEU A 325 -28.14 -11.24 -6.96
C LEU A 325 -28.01 -10.10 -5.95
N ARG A 326 -29.11 -9.80 -5.27
CA ARG A 326 -29.03 -8.94 -4.10
C ARG A 326 -28.04 -9.61 -3.14
N LEU A 327 -27.25 -8.83 -2.41
CA LEU A 327 -26.47 -9.32 -1.25
C LEU A 327 -27.32 -10.09 -0.21
N HIS A 328 -28.65 -10.04 -0.34
CA HIS A 328 -29.63 -10.88 0.35
C HIS A 328 -29.57 -12.38 -0.02
N ASP A 329 -29.05 -12.73 -1.20
CA ASP A 329 -29.08 -14.11 -1.72
C ASP A 329 -27.84 -14.93 -1.29
N PHE A 330 -26.78 -14.27 -0.80
CA PHE A 330 -25.59 -14.94 -0.20
C PHE A 330 -25.62 -14.97 1.33
N THR A 331 -26.61 -14.36 1.96
CA THR A 331 -26.72 -14.21 3.42
C THR A 331 -27.79 -15.10 4.06
N HIS A 332 -28.32 -16.07 3.30
CA HIS A 332 -29.43 -16.94 3.70
C HIS A 332 -29.14 -18.45 3.65
N ASP A 333 -27.90 -18.89 3.86
CA ASP A 333 -27.62 -20.30 4.19
C ASP A 333 -26.85 -20.46 5.52
N PRO A 334 -27.54 -20.68 6.64
CA PRO A 334 -26.95 -21.01 7.94
C PRO A 334 -26.30 -22.40 8.00
N SER A 335 -26.36 -23.21 6.93
CA SER A 335 -25.94 -24.61 6.95
C SER A 335 -24.47 -24.86 6.56
N PHE A 336 -23.72 -23.83 6.14
CA PHE A 336 -22.32 -23.98 5.72
C PHE A 336 -21.28 -23.73 6.83
N CYS A 337 -21.70 -23.30 8.03
CA CYS A 337 -20.81 -22.99 9.16
C CYS A 337 -21.11 -23.83 10.43
N THR A 338 -21.81 -24.95 10.30
CA THR A 338 -22.25 -25.79 11.44
C THR A 338 -22.05 -27.30 11.21
N LYS A 339 -21.09 -27.72 10.37
CA LYS A 339 -20.83 -29.16 10.10
C LYS A 339 -19.39 -29.66 10.33
N GLU A 340 -18.55 -28.92 11.04
CA GLU A 340 -17.26 -29.43 11.53
C GLU A 340 -17.07 -29.07 13.02
N ALA A 341 -17.94 -29.65 13.84
CA ALA A 341 -17.83 -29.77 15.30
C ALA A 341 -18.93 -30.74 15.74
N ALA A 342 -18.54 -31.99 16.01
CA ALA A 342 -19.30 -33.25 15.86
C ALA A 342 -19.26 -33.80 14.43
#